data_AF-J1FAL8-F1
#
_entry.id   AF-J1FAL8-F1
#
_cell.length_a   1.000
_cell.length_b   1.000
_cell.length_c   1.000
_cell.angle_alpha   90.00
_cell.angle_beta   90.00
_cell.angle_gamma   90.00
#
_symmetry.space_group_name_H-M   'P 1'
#
loop_
_entity.id
_entity.type
_entity.pdbx_description
1 polymer ?
#
loop_
_entity_poly.entity_id
_entity_poly.type
_entity_poly.pdbx_seq_one_letter_code
_entity_poly.pdbx_strand_id
1 'polypeptide(L)'
;MKNTFSIITILTAFSGCISPDDCETETEIVYVEVNNTIEINTTIEIEKTSNYLHGIAIDGYLQGATVQIGSYETETDENGTWNLNIPSDINLSGEIIQIYGGIDSDTGDEFEGVLKTPFENFDTEIISTPLSTLVSSLVRENVPVETAYQKVGEIVGIDPKNLRKNHFELLDENISDGLEIAKNALLLQKGVEIVSENLNGDSFDFELLQKGIAKAILSDENLSIQKILREPEKIIIQLGATPEAFRNFDLSKDSISFIADEVEKIDFIDGKDRELSIREQSKVIDLMSEEFERFVRDENDENLSIEDIEKNLIVFGGVEGIVEKIDFDEKNSDLIDSFFSKDIVKENVDSYDILKDFGLEDDDIRHIDEHEDIDFINLNLEEADIEQISDEVQKIKDRFPEIPETEDSFPELPRPTEEDLDNTFYTEEEESRILY
;
A
#
# COMPACT_ATOMS: atom_id res chain seq x y z
N MET A 1 32.85 73.72 22.80
CA MET A 1 32.82 72.30 22.39
C MET A 1 31.44 72.03 21.84
N LYS A 2 31.33 71.53 20.60
CA LYS A 2 30.06 71.16 19.97
C LYS A 2 29.68 69.78 20.51
N ASN A 3 28.56 69.67 21.22
CA ASN A 3 27.97 68.36 21.53
C ASN A 3 27.11 67.95 20.34
N THR A 4 27.55 66.90 19.65
CA THR A 4 26.80 66.20 18.62
C THR A 4 25.85 65.24 19.32
N PHE A 5 24.54 65.43 19.15
CA PHE A 5 23.55 64.40 19.53
C PHE A 5 23.42 63.43 18.35
N SER A 6 23.74 62.15 18.57
CA SER A 6 23.34 61.08 17.65
C SER A 6 21.96 60.59 18.07
N ILE A 7 20.95 60.83 17.23
CA ILE A 7 19.64 60.18 17.34
C ILE A 7 19.80 58.81 16.66
N ILE A 8 19.72 57.73 17.45
CA ILE A 8 19.60 56.37 16.92
C ILE A 8 18.11 56.14 16.69
N THR A 9 17.68 56.16 15.43
CA THR A 9 16.35 55.71 15.03
C THR A 9 16.40 54.18 14.91
N ILE A 10 15.82 53.47 15.87
CA ILE A 10 15.60 52.03 15.76
C ILE A 10 14.30 51.84 14.96
N LEU A 11 14.41 51.31 13.75
CA LEU A 11 13.28 50.93 12.91
C LEU A 11 12.97 49.46 13.23
N THR A 12 11.95 49.18 14.05
CA THR A 12 11.43 47.82 14.24
C THR A 12 10.39 47.55 13.15
N ALA A 13 10.74 46.71 12.19
CA ALA A 13 9.80 46.14 11.24
C ALA A 13 9.22 44.86 11.86
N PHE A 14 7.94 44.86 12.19
CA PHE A 14 7.20 43.63 12.47
C PHE A 14 6.74 43.06 11.13
N SER A 15 7.31 41.94 10.70
CA SER A 15 6.74 41.14 9.62
C SER A 15 6.71 39.68 10.07
N GLY A 16 5.51 39.13 10.27
CA GLY A 16 5.30 37.70 10.04
C GLY A 16 4.63 36.87 11.12
N CYS A 17 4.25 37.37 12.31
CA CYS A 17 3.58 36.52 13.30
C CYS A 17 2.06 36.52 13.10
N ILE A 18 1.46 35.35 12.84
CA ILE A 18 0.02 35.17 12.63
C ILE A 18 -0.73 34.94 13.95
N SER A 19 -0.08 34.45 15.01
CA SER A 19 -0.67 34.27 16.34
C SER A 19 0.36 34.45 17.49
N PRO A 20 -0.04 34.96 18.67
CA PRO A 20 0.86 35.17 19.82
C PRO A 20 1.30 33.89 20.56
N ASP A 21 0.64 32.76 20.31
CA ASP A 21 0.90 31.49 21.04
C ASP A 21 2.01 30.64 20.40
N ASP A 22 2.54 31.03 19.23
CA ASP A 22 3.46 30.23 18.40
C ASP A 22 4.95 30.62 18.55
N CYS A 23 5.33 31.38 19.57
CA CYS A 23 6.70 31.87 19.74
C CYS A 23 7.35 31.31 21.00
N GLU A 24 8.16 30.25 20.88
CA GLU A 24 9.07 29.84 21.94
C GLU A 24 10.33 30.72 21.95
N THR A 25 10.53 31.45 23.04
CA THR A 25 11.65 32.41 23.19
C THR A 25 12.83 31.78 23.94
N GLU A 26 13.97 31.59 23.29
CA GLU A 26 15.25 31.36 23.98
C GLU A 26 16.02 32.67 24.16
N THR A 27 16.57 32.90 25.35
CA THR A 27 17.27 34.14 25.72
C THR A 27 18.79 33.96 25.68
N GLU A 28 19.50 34.66 24.79
CA GLU A 28 20.97 34.73 24.81
C GLU A 28 21.45 36.12 25.25
N ILE A 29 22.38 36.16 26.22
CA ILE A 29 22.90 37.43 26.80
C ILE A 29 24.28 37.71 26.22
N VAL A 30 24.43 38.80 25.47
CA VAL A 30 25.71 39.28 24.94
C VAL A 30 26.19 40.51 25.75
N TYR A 31 27.41 40.45 26.27
CA TYR A 31 28.05 41.56 26.99
C TYR A 31 28.95 42.37 26.06
N VAL A 32 28.76 43.70 26.02
CA VAL A 32 29.67 44.64 25.34
C VAL A 32 30.15 45.69 26.34
N GLU A 33 31.46 45.75 26.58
CA GLU A 33 32.05 46.71 27.52
C GLU A 33 32.48 47.99 26.78
N VAL A 34 31.88 49.14 27.12
CA VAL A 34 32.32 50.45 26.61
C VAL A 34 32.42 51.46 27.76
N ASN A 35 33.62 52.03 27.92
CA ASN A 35 33.96 52.99 28.97
C ASN A 35 33.11 54.28 28.89
N ASN A 36 32.44 54.59 30.02
CA ASN A 36 31.59 55.75 30.32
C ASN A 36 30.13 55.73 29.82
N THR A 37 29.32 54.92 30.51
CA THR A 37 27.91 55.12 30.96
C THR A 37 26.91 55.80 30.00
N ILE A 38 26.26 54.98 29.17
CA ILE A 38 24.81 54.70 29.23
C ILE A 38 24.67 53.20 28.91
N GLU A 39 24.31 52.38 29.90
CA GLU A 39 23.90 50.99 29.65
C GLU A 39 22.47 51.01 29.08
N ILE A 40 22.37 50.88 27.76
CA ILE A 40 21.12 50.46 27.13
C ILE A 40 21.19 48.93 27.13
N ASN A 41 20.54 48.29 28.11
CA ASN A 41 20.31 46.86 28.09
C ASN A 41 19.24 46.58 27.04
N THR A 42 19.64 46.53 25.77
CA THR A 42 18.79 46.01 24.71
C THR A 42 18.93 44.49 24.75
N THR A 43 17.94 43.82 25.31
CA THR A 43 17.67 42.42 24.98
C THR A 43 17.26 42.42 23.51
N ILE A 44 18.11 41.87 22.64
CA ILE A 44 17.70 41.57 21.28
C ILE A 44 17.05 40.18 21.38
N GLU A 45 15.72 40.15 21.43
CA GLU A 45 14.99 38.93 21.13
C GLU A 45 15.27 38.61 19.66
N ILE A 46 16.19 37.67 19.44
CA ILE A 46 16.27 37.00 18.15
C ILE A 46 15.12 36.00 18.21
N GLU A 47 13.95 36.41 17.74
CA GLU A 47 12.91 35.44 17.39
C GLU A 47 13.54 34.50 16.37
N LYS A 48 13.97 33.31 16.82
CA LYS A 48 14.25 32.21 15.91
C LYS A 48 12.89 31.77 15.40
N THR A 49 12.46 32.38 14.31
CA THR A 49 11.32 31.88 13.56
C THR A 49 11.61 30.45 13.16
N SER A 50 10.66 29.56 13.43
CA SER A 50 10.75 28.16 13.11
C SER A 50 9.61 27.78 12.19
N ASN A 51 9.88 26.91 11.25
CA ASN A 51 8.90 26.32 10.36
C ASN A 51 8.48 24.97 10.96
N TYR A 52 7.21 24.65 10.81
CA TYR A 52 6.64 23.43 11.33
C TYR A 52 6.40 22.46 10.18
N LEU A 53 7.03 21.29 10.25
CA LEU A 53 6.81 20.20 9.31
C LEU A 53 5.94 19.15 9.98
N HIS A 54 4.93 18.65 9.28
CA HIS A 54 4.02 17.63 9.80
C HIS A 54 3.66 16.64 8.70
N GLY A 55 3.30 15.43 9.10
CA GLY A 55 2.99 14.36 8.17
C GLY A 55 2.46 13.10 8.83
N ILE A 56 2.24 12.09 8.00
CA ILE A 56 1.72 10.78 8.38
C ILE A 56 2.56 9.69 7.69
N ALA A 57 2.98 8.68 8.44
CA ALA A 57 3.63 7.48 7.94
C ALA A 57 2.61 6.35 7.80
N ILE A 58 2.29 5.97 6.56
CA ILE A 58 1.25 4.99 6.23
C ILE A 58 1.86 3.78 5.52
N ASP A 59 2.14 2.78 6.35
CA ASP A 59 2.43 1.38 6.03
C ASP A 59 1.91 0.62 7.26
N GLY A 60 0.60 0.40 7.28
CA GLY A 60 -0.14 0.00 8.49
C GLY A 60 -0.19 1.02 9.64
N TYR A 61 0.09 2.30 9.34
CA TYR A 61 0.30 3.40 10.31
C TYR A 61 1.41 3.10 11.32
N LEU A 62 2.59 3.66 11.06
CA LEU A 62 3.79 3.34 11.83
C LEU A 62 3.82 4.10 13.15
N GLN A 63 3.67 3.42 14.28
CA GLN A 63 3.76 3.99 15.63
C GLN A 63 5.20 3.98 16.16
N GLY A 64 5.66 5.10 16.73
CA GLY A 64 6.99 5.20 17.35
C GLY A 64 8.15 5.07 16.37
N ALA A 65 7.90 5.26 15.07
CA ALA A 65 8.90 5.25 14.03
C ALA A 65 9.74 6.53 14.08
N THR A 66 11.03 6.41 13.78
CA THR A 66 11.92 7.57 13.69
C THR A 66 11.72 8.26 12.35
N VAL A 67 11.37 9.55 12.38
CA VAL A 67 11.25 10.41 11.20
C VAL A 67 12.49 11.29 11.13
N GLN A 68 13.21 11.27 10.01
CA GLN A 68 14.45 12.01 9.82
C GLN A 68 14.46 12.81 8.52
N ILE A 69 14.90 14.07 8.60
CA ILE A 69 15.24 14.91 7.45
C ILE A 69 16.51 15.72 7.74
N GLY A 70 17.55 15.52 6.93
CA GLY A 70 18.87 16.08 7.21
C GLY A 70 19.40 15.63 8.58
N SER A 71 19.61 16.59 9.49
CA SER A 71 20.05 16.35 10.86
C SER A 71 18.94 16.46 11.91
N TYR A 72 17.68 16.59 11.47
CA TYR A 72 16.53 16.77 12.34
C TYR A 72 15.73 15.47 12.42
N GLU A 73 15.26 15.15 13.62
CA GLU A 73 14.54 13.91 13.90
C GLU A 73 13.37 14.15 14.85
N THR A 74 12.32 13.34 14.69
CA THR A 74 11.17 13.23 15.58
C THR A 74 10.67 11.79 15.56
N GLU A 75 9.61 11.49 16.31
CA GLU A 75 8.96 10.18 16.32
C GLU A 75 7.49 10.32 15.91
N THR A 76 6.93 9.26 15.32
CA THR A 76 5.49 9.17 15.05
C THR A 76 4.70 8.80 16.31
N ASP A 77 3.45 9.25 16.37
CA ASP A 77 2.51 8.88 17.41
C ASP A 77 1.71 7.59 17.07
N GLU A 78 0.69 7.26 17.87
CA GLU A 78 -0.17 6.08 17.69
C GLU A 78 -0.96 6.06 16.38
N ASN A 79 -1.09 7.19 15.70
CA ASN A 79 -1.79 7.30 14.42
C ASN A 79 -0.81 7.48 13.26
N GLY A 80 0.47 7.17 13.46
CA GLY A 80 1.53 7.39 12.48
C GLY A 80 1.81 8.87 12.18
N THR A 81 1.19 9.80 12.91
CA THR A 81 1.37 11.24 12.67
C THR A 81 2.63 11.73 13.34
N TRP A 82 3.28 12.73 12.75
CA TRP A 82 4.51 13.28 13.29
C TRP A 82 4.59 14.77 13.04
N ASN A 83 5.40 15.41 13.88
CA ASN A 83 5.59 16.85 13.89
C ASN A 83 7.05 17.17 14.19
N LEU A 84 7.64 18.05 13.40
CA LEU A 84 9.05 18.39 13.49
C LEU A 84 9.26 19.90 13.34
N ASN A 85 9.91 20.50 14.34
CA ASN A 85 10.23 21.91 14.33
C ASN A 85 11.60 22.15 13.66
N ILE A 86 11.62 22.95 12.60
CA ILE A 86 12.80 23.25 11.80
C ILE A 86 13.10 24.75 11.86
N PRO A 87 14.33 25.19 12.17
CA PRO A 87 14.67 26.60 12.11
C PRO A 87 14.41 27.20 10.70
N SER A 88 13.76 28.36 10.63
CA SER A 88 13.27 28.92 9.35
C SER A 88 14.37 29.33 8.35
N ASP A 89 15.62 29.43 8.81
CA ASP A 89 16.80 29.70 7.99
C ASP A 89 17.35 28.45 7.28
N ILE A 90 16.82 27.26 7.59
CA ILE A 90 17.18 26.01 6.97
C ILE A 90 16.43 25.83 5.65
N ASN A 91 17.20 25.57 4.59
CA ASN A 91 16.65 25.17 3.29
C ASN A 91 16.66 23.64 3.18
N LEU A 92 15.47 23.04 3.11
CA LEU A 92 15.27 21.60 2.94
C LEU A 92 14.99 21.21 1.47
N SER A 93 15.09 22.15 0.52
CA SER A 93 14.79 21.87 -0.89
C SER A 93 15.68 20.75 -1.45
N GLY A 94 15.04 19.69 -1.94
CA GLY A 94 15.71 18.51 -2.49
C GLY A 94 16.08 17.46 -1.43
N GLU A 95 15.83 17.72 -0.15
CA GLU A 95 15.97 16.71 0.90
C GLU A 95 14.86 15.66 0.81
N ILE A 96 15.17 14.47 1.31
CA ILE A 96 14.25 13.33 1.40
C ILE A 96 13.99 13.05 2.88
N ILE A 97 12.73 12.95 3.24
CA ILE A 97 12.28 12.51 4.55
C ILE A 97 12.40 10.98 4.57
N GLN A 98 12.95 10.44 5.64
CA GLN A 98 13.12 9.01 5.86
C GLN A 98 12.42 8.61 7.15
N ILE A 99 11.63 7.55 7.10
CA ILE A 99 10.88 7.03 8.26
C ILE A 99 11.22 5.55 8.38
N TYR A 100 11.69 5.12 9.55
CA TYR A 100 12.17 3.75 9.78
C TYR A 100 11.98 3.31 11.23
N GLY A 101 11.95 2.00 11.43
CA GLY A 101 11.56 1.38 12.70
C GLY A 101 10.12 1.70 13.07
N GLY A 102 9.79 1.50 14.35
CA GLY A 102 8.42 1.61 14.83
C GLY A 102 7.66 0.30 14.70
N ILE A 103 6.37 0.36 15.04
CA ILE A 103 5.44 -0.76 15.02
C ILE A 103 4.33 -0.42 14.03
N ASP A 104 4.06 -1.33 13.10
CA ASP A 104 2.87 -1.25 12.27
C ASP A 104 1.64 -1.50 13.16
N SER A 105 0.72 -0.54 13.17
CA SER A 105 -0.45 -0.57 14.06
C SER A 105 -1.53 -1.55 13.59
N ASP A 106 -1.53 -1.93 12.30
CA ASP A 106 -2.46 -2.90 11.72
C ASP A 106 -2.02 -4.33 12.03
N THR A 107 -0.73 -4.62 11.90
CA THR A 107 -0.18 -5.97 12.15
C THR A 107 0.21 -6.17 13.61
N GLY A 108 0.80 -5.14 14.24
CA GLY A 108 1.43 -5.21 15.56
C GLY A 108 2.92 -5.58 15.50
N ASP A 109 3.49 -5.69 14.30
CA ASP A 109 4.86 -6.14 14.06
C ASP A 109 5.84 -4.96 13.90
N GLU A 110 7.13 -5.24 14.08
CA GLU A 110 8.18 -4.23 13.90
C GLU A 110 8.35 -3.91 12.41
N PHE A 111 8.38 -2.62 12.06
CA PHE A 111 8.62 -2.20 10.69
C PHE A 111 10.11 -2.30 10.34
N GLU A 112 10.46 -3.23 9.45
CA GLU A 112 11.84 -3.48 9.03
C GLU A 112 12.31 -2.62 7.84
N GLY A 113 11.38 -1.89 7.20
CA GLY A 113 11.63 -1.08 6.02
C GLY A 113 12.09 0.36 6.27
N VAL A 114 12.13 1.15 5.18
CA VAL A 114 12.32 2.61 5.24
C VAL A 114 11.38 3.28 4.26
N LEU A 115 10.40 4.02 4.75
CA LEU A 115 9.57 4.89 3.92
C LEU A 115 10.32 6.17 3.58
N LYS A 116 10.17 6.65 2.35
CA LYS A 116 10.81 7.88 1.88
C LYS A 116 9.81 8.79 1.18
N THR A 117 9.90 10.09 1.42
CA THR A 117 9.10 11.09 0.70
C THR A 117 9.95 12.32 0.40
N PRO A 118 9.89 12.88 -0.82
CA PRO A 118 10.58 14.14 -1.09
C PRO A 118 9.97 15.27 -0.27
N PHE A 119 10.82 16.11 0.32
CA PHE A 119 10.35 17.36 0.91
C PHE A 119 9.85 18.31 -0.19
N GLU A 120 8.61 18.78 -0.06
CA GLU A 120 8.00 19.73 -1.00
C GLU A 120 7.97 21.14 -0.41
N ASN A 121 7.28 21.33 0.72
CA ASN A 121 7.15 22.61 1.42
C ASN A 121 6.69 22.40 2.88
N PHE A 122 6.62 23.48 3.66
CA PHE A 122 6.19 23.45 5.08
C PHE A 122 4.68 23.62 5.28
N ASP A 123 3.93 24.02 4.26
CA ASP A 123 2.50 24.35 4.35
C ASP A 123 1.59 23.13 4.09
N THR A 124 2.17 22.02 3.64
CA THR A 124 1.44 20.79 3.28
C THR A 124 1.81 19.65 4.21
N GLU A 125 0.80 18.91 4.65
CA GLU A 125 0.98 17.63 5.31
C GLU A 125 1.72 16.66 4.36
N ILE A 126 2.70 15.96 4.91
CA ILE A 126 3.54 15.04 4.16
C ILE A 126 3.06 13.61 4.39
N ILE A 127 2.63 12.97 3.31
CA ILE A 127 2.19 11.57 3.34
C ILE A 127 3.35 10.67 2.88
N SER A 128 3.75 9.75 3.75
CA SER A 128 4.82 8.78 3.48
C SER A 128 4.24 7.37 3.37
N THR A 129 4.44 6.74 2.21
CA THR A 129 3.92 5.40 1.87
C THR A 129 4.95 4.61 1.05
N PRO A 130 4.73 3.30 0.81
CA PRO A 130 5.51 2.56 -0.17
C PRO A 130 5.57 3.25 -1.55
N LEU A 131 4.45 3.84 -2.01
CA LEU A 131 4.41 4.58 -3.29
C LEU A 131 5.20 5.89 -3.27
N SER A 132 5.19 6.64 -2.17
CA SER A 132 6.04 7.84 -2.05
C SER A 132 7.52 7.49 -2.01
N THR A 133 7.86 6.29 -1.53
CA THR A 133 9.22 5.76 -1.54
C THR A 133 9.68 5.50 -2.97
N LEU A 134 8.77 5.02 -3.83
CA LEU A 134 9.02 4.88 -5.27
C LEU A 134 9.19 6.25 -5.95
N VAL A 135 8.37 7.25 -5.58
CA VAL A 135 8.54 8.64 -6.01
C VAL A 135 9.94 9.15 -5.62
N SER A 136 10.36 8.94 -4.37
CA SER A 136 11.68 9.33 -3.88
C SER A 136 12.81 8.66 -4.64
N SER A 137 12.62 7.40 -5.03
CA SER A 137 13.58 6.64 -5.84
C SER A 137 13.73 7.25 -7.24
N LEU A 138 12.64 7.67 -7.89
CA LEU A 138 12.69 8.42 -9.15
C LEU A 138 13.37 9.78 -8.98
N VAL A 139 13.08 10.51 -7.89
CA VAL A 139 13.72 11.80 -7.61
C VAL A 139 15.24 11.66 -7.48
N ARG A 140 15.71 10.58 -6.86
CA ARG A 140 17.16 10.26 -6.76
C ARG A 140 17.79 9.88 -8.10
N GLU A 141 17.00 9.43 -9.06
CA GLU A 141 17.42 9.27 -10.46
C GLU A 141 17.35 10.61 -11.25
N ASN A 142 17.30 11.75 -10.56
CA ASN A 142 17.25 13.11 -11.09
C ASN A 142 15.94 13.46 -11.83
N VAL A 143 14.85 12.75 -11.52
CA VAL A 143 13.51 13.12 -12.00
C VAL A 143 12.96 14.24 -11.12
N PRO A 144 12.43 15.35 -11.67
CA PRO A 144 11.78 16.39 -10.86
C PRO A 144 10.60 15.82 -10.06
N VAL A 145 10.37 16.31 -8.84
CA VAL A 145 9.34 15.80 -7.92
C VAL A 145 7.96 15.67 -8.59
N GLU A 146 7.47 16.74 -9.23
CA GLU A 146 6.17 16.69 -9.94
C GLU A 146 6.13 15.65 -11.05
N THR A 147 7.23 15.49 -11.80
CA THR A 147 7.31 14.48 -12.85
C THR A 147 7.41 13.06 -12.27
N ALA A 148 8.02 12.90 -11.10
CA ALA A 148 8.09 11.62 -10.41
C ALA A 148 6.70 11.19 -9.92
N TYR A 149 5.93 12.09 -9.30
CA TYR A 149 4.53 11.82 -8.95
C TYR A 149 3.67 11.53 -10.18
N GLN A 150 3.86 12.27 -11.28
CA GLN A 150 3.17 11.99 -12.54
C GLN A 150 3.45 10.58 -13.04
N LYS A 151 4.72 10.17 -13.10
CA LYS A 151 5.10 8.83 -13.54
C LYS A 151 4.55 7.74 -12.62
N VAL A 152 4.61 7.92 -11.30
CA VAL A 152 4.03 6.94 -10.37
C VAL A 152 2.52 6.87 -10.55
N GLY A 153 1.81 8.00 -10.62
CA GLY A 153 0.37 8.03 -10.85
C GLY A 153 -0.04 7.34 -12.16
N GLU A 154 0.71 7.56 -13.24
CA GLU A 154 0.48 6.91 -14.54
C GLU A 154 0.60 5.37 -14.47
N ILE A 155 1.63 4.83 -13.79
CA ILE A 155 1.86 3.37 -13.74
C ILE A 155 0.91 2.63 -12.79
N VAL A 156 0.35 3.33 -11.79
CA VAL A 156 -0.65 2.77 -10.86
C VAL A 156 -2.08 3.17 -11.24
N GLY A 157 -2.28 4.00 -12.26
CA GLY A 157 -3.60 4.43 -12.72
C GLY A 157 -4.31 5.44 -11.79
N ILE A 158 -3.57 6.21 -11.00
CA ILE A 158 -4.10 7.13 -9.96
C ILE A 158 -3.77 8.58 -10.31
N ASP A 159 -4.65 9.53 -9.95
CA ASP A 159 -4.31 10.96 -10.09
C ASP A 159 -3.08 11.27 -9.21
N PRO A 160 -1.99 11.82 -9.77
CA PRO A 160 -0.78 12.17 -9.01
C PRO A 160 -1.02 13.06 -7.78
N LYS A 161 -2.12 13.82 -7.74
CA LYS A 161 -2.51 14.62 -6.58
C LYS A 161 -3.02 13.77 -5.42
N ASN A 162 -3.66 12.65 -5.71
CA ASN A 162 -4.21 11.77 -4.69
C ASN A 162 -3.12 10.92 -4.02
N LEU A 163 -1.98 10.70 -4.68
CA LEU A 163 -0.78 10.09 -4.08
C LEU A 163 -0.18 10.89 -2.90
N ARG A 164 -0.58 12.15 -2.73
CA ARG A 164 -0.12 13.04 -1.65
C ARG A 164 -1.12 13.16 -0.50
N LYS A 165 -2.16 12.33 -0.50
CA LYS A 165 -3.23 12.36 0.50
C LYS A 165 -3.28 11.05 1.26
N ASN A 166 -3.82 11.10 2.47
CA ASN A 166 -4.18 9.89 3.18
C ASN A 166 -5.25 9.14 2.37
N HIS A 167 -4.97 7.88 2.01
CA HIS A 167 -5.85 7.10 1.17
C HIS A 167 -7.12 6.65 1.91
N PHE A 168 -7.10 6.56 3.23
CA PHE A 168 -8.31 6.29 4.03
C PHE A 168 -9.23 7.51 4.09
N GLU A 169 -8.69 8.72 4.13
CA GLU A 169 -9.51 9.93 3.96
C GLU A 169 -10.12 10.00 2.55
N LEU A 170 -9.40 9.58 1.51
CA LEU A 170 -9.96 9.48 0.16
C LEU A 170 -11.12 8.47 0.09
N LEU A 171 -11.01 7.35 0.80
CA LEU A 171 -12.06 6.33 0.89
C LEU A 171 -13.33 6.87 1.56
N ASP A 172 -13.18 7.64 2.64
CA ASP A 172 -14.27 8.37 3.31
C ASP A 172 -14.93 9.38 2.37
N GLU A 173 -14.12 10.07 1.55
CA GLU A 173 -14.59 11.00 0.52
C GLU A 173 -15.22 10.29 -0.70
N ASN A 174 -15.29 8.96 -0.71
CA ASN A 174 -15.76 8.15 -1.85
C ASN A 174 -14.95 8.39 -3.14
N ILE A 175 -13.66 8.66 -3.00
CA ILE A 175 -12.73 8.78 -4.12
C ILE A 175 -12.12 7.41 -4.38
N SER A 176 -12.38 6.84 -5.57
CA SER A 176 -11.94 5.50 -5.96
C SER A 176 -10.43 5.28 -5.83
N ASP A 177 -9.64 6.34 -6.04
CA ASP A 177 -8.18 6.29 -5.93
C ASP A 177 -7.71 5.85 -4.54
N GLY A 178 -8.51 6.03 -3.48
CA GLY A 178 -8.14 5.57 -2.13
C GLY A 178 -7.92 4.06 -2.05
N LEU A 179 -8.81 3.26 -2.64
CA LEU A 179 -8.67 1.80 -2.68
C LEU A 179 -7.48 1.39 -3.54
N GLU A 180 -7.32 2.02 -4.71
CA GLU A 180 -6.20 1.73 -5.61
C GLU A 180 -4.85 2.09 -4.97
N ILE A 181 -4.77 3.15 -4.17
CA ILE A 181 -3.55 3.52 -3.45
C ILE A 181 -3.20 2.42 -2.44
N ALA A 182 -4.17 1.94 -1.66
CA ALA A 182 -3.96 0.87 -0.69
C ALA A 182 -3.47 -0.41 -1.38
N LYS A 183 -4.16 -0.86 -2.44
CA LYS A 183 -3.78 -2.03 -3.24
C LYS A 183 -2.36 -1.92 -3.80
N ASN A 184 -2.05 -0.81 -4.47
CA ASN A 184 -0.75 -0.66 -5.12
C ASN A 184 0.40 -0.46 -4.11
N ALA A 185 0.13 0.15 -2.95
CA ALA A 185 1.10 0.24 -1.87
C ALA A 185 1.44 -1.14 -1.28
N LEU A 186 0.41 -1.92 -0.94
CA LEU A 186 0.55 -3.28 -0.44
C LEU A 186 1.29 -4.18 -1.44
N LEU A 187 0.87 -4.17 -2.71
CA LEU A 187 1.52 -4.94 -3.76
C LEU A 187 2.99 -4.57 -3.93
N LEU A 188 3.32 -3.27 -3.93
CA LEU A 188 4.70 -2.82 -4.04
C LEU A 188 5.54 -3.31 -2.87
N GLN A 189 5.01 -3.22 -1.65
CA GLN A 189 5.70 -3.65 -0.45
C GLN A 189 5.96 -5.15 -0.46
N LYS A 190 4.91 -5.98 -0.55
CA LYS A 190 5.02 -7.45 -0.54
C LYS A 190 5.83 -7.98 -1.72
N GLY A 191 5.65 -7.38 -2.90
CA GLY A 191 6.44 -7.73 -4.08
C GLY A 191 7.94 -7.46 -3.89
N VAL A 192 8.31 -6.38 -3.20
CA VAL A 192 9.71 -6.08 -2.90
C VAL A 192 10.26 -6.99 -1.78
N GLU A 193 9.47 -7.28 -0.74
CA GLU A 193 9.83 -8.18 0.35
C GLU A 193 10.16 -9.59 -0.18
N ILE A 194 9.25 -10.17 -0.97
CA ILE A 194 9.46 -11.48 -1.62
C ILE A 194 10.72 -11.44 -2.50
N VAL A 195 10.94 -10.38 -3.29
CA VAL A 195 12.16 -10.29 -4.10
C VAL A 195 13.42 -10.20 -3.22
N SER A 196 13.37 -9.42 -2.15
CA SER A 196 14.47 -9.17 -1.22
C SER A 196 14.94 -10.46 -0.54
N GLU A 197 14.01 -11.20 0.06
CA GLU A 197 14.30 -12.45 0.78
C GLU A 197 14.91 -13.52 -0.13
N ASN A 198 14.63 -13.44 -1.42
CA ASN A 198 15.01 -14.45 -2.39
C ASN A 198 16.28 -14.16 -3.17
N LEU A 199 16.96 -13.05 -2.87
CA LEU A 199 18.25 -12.72 -3.46
C LEU A 199 19.41 -13.32 -2.66
N ASN A 200 20.38 -13.85 -3.38
CA ASN A 200 21.61 -14.41 -2.87
C ASN A 200 22.54 -13.29 -2.40
N GLY A 201 22.47 -12.99 -1.11
CA GLY A 201 23.45 -12.20 -0.38
C GLY A 201 22.85 -10.97 0.28
N ASP A 202 23.52 -10.53 1.35
CA ASP A 202 23.12 -9.41 2.24
C ASP A 202 23.07 -8.02 1.56
N SER A 203 23.06 -7.93 0.23
CA SER A 203 23.31 -6.68 -0.52
C SER A 203 22.11 -6.08 -1.22
N PHE A 204 20.93 -6.72 -1.20
CA PHE A 204 19.72 -6.19 -1.80
C PHE A 204 18.71 -5.88 -0.70
N ASP A 205 18.81 -4.69 -0.14
CA ASP A 205 17.78 -4.16 0.75
C ASP A 205 16.60 -3.61 -0.06
N PHE A 206 15.48 -3.39 0.63
CA PHE A 206 14.24 -2.83 0.09
C PHE A 206 14.48 -1.55 -0.73
N GLU A 207 15.38 -0.67 -0.29
CA GLU A 207 15.73 0.57 -0.98
C GLU A 207 16.41 0.32 -2.33
N LEU A 208 17.34 -0.64 -2.40
CA LEU A 208 18.01 -0.97 -3.65
C LEU A 208 17.02 -1.55 -4.67
N LEU A 209 16.05 -2.35 -4.22
CA LEU A 209 15.01 -2.91 -5.10
C LEU A 209 14.03 -1.85 -5.61
N GLN A 210 13.60 -0.93 -4.76
CA GLN A 210 12.79 0.22 -5.18
C GLN A 210 13.51 1.07 -6.22
N LYS A 211 14.83 1.24 -6.10
CA LYS A 211 15.65 1.88 -7.14
C LYS A 211 15.65 1.09 -8.46
N GLY A 212 15.66 -0.23 -8.39
CA GLY A 212 15.55 -1.11 -9.57
C GLY A 212 14.21 -0.91 -10.28
N ILE A 213 13.12 -0.83 -9.52
CA ILE A 213 11.76 -0.54 -10.03
C ILE A 213 11.72 0.85 -10.66
N ALA A 214 12.25 1.88 -9.99
CA ALA A 214 12.34 3.24 -10.53
C ALA A 214 13.06 3.29 -11.88
N LYS A 215 14.18 2.57 -12.02
CA LYS A 215 14.91 2.47 -13.28
C LYS A 215 14.14 1.68 -14.35
N ALA A 216 13.40 0.65 -13.97
CA ALA A 216 12.53 -0.08 -14.90
C ALA A 216 11.44 0.84 -15.46
N ILE A 217 10.79 1.64 -14.62
CA ILE A 217 9.79 2.65 -15.02
C ILE A 217 10.39 3.67 -16.00
N LEU A 218 11.62 4.11 -15.75
CA LEU A 218 12.31 5.04 -16.66
C LEU A 218 12.71 4.42 -17.99
N SER A 219 12.77 3.08 -18.07
CA SER A 219 13.18 2.34 -19.26
C SER A 219 12.02 1.94 -20.17
N ASP A 220 10.80 1.84 -19.64
CA ASP A 220 9.60 1.44 -20.39
C ASP A 220 8.37 2.17 -19.85
N GLU A 221 7.84 3.10 -20.64
CA GLU A 221 6.72 3.97 -20.26
C GLU A 221 5.34 3.27 -20.26
N ASN A 222 5.26 2.00 -20.69
CA ASN A 222 3.99 1.24 -20.74
C ASN A 222 3.92 0.12 -19.69
N LEU A 223 4.78 0.16 -18.66
CA LEU A 223 4.75 -0.83 -17.59
C LEU A 223 3.83 -0.37 -16.45
N SER A 224 2.88 -1.22 -16.07
CA SER A 224 2.22 -1.11 -14.77
C SER A 224 3.12 -1.67 -13.67
N ILE A 225 2.85 -1.27 -12.42
CA ILE A 225 3.61 -1.78 -11.27
C ILE A 225 3.48 -3.31 -11.13
N GLN A 226 2.28 -3.84 -11.34
CA GLN A 226 2.01 -5.29 -11.36
C GLN A 226 2.91 -6.03 -12.34
N LYS A 227 3.05 -5.49 -13.57
CA LYS A 227 3.87 -6.11 -14.60
C LYS A 227 5.36 -6.06 -14.25
N ILE A 228 5.82 -4.98 -13.63
CA ILE A 228 7.22 -4.88 -13.16
C ILE A 228 7.51 -5.93 -12.10
N LEU A 229 6.63 -6.08 -11.12
CA LEU A 229 6.81 -7.01 -10.01
C LEU A 229 6.72 -8.47 -10.44
N ARG A 230 5.81 -8.80 -11.38
CA ARG A 230 5.71 -10.16 -11.99
C ARG A 230 6.88 -10.52 -12.91
N GLU A 231 7.78 -9.56 -13.18
CA GLU A 231 9.02 -9.75 -13.95
C GLU A 231 10.23 -9.30 -13.10
N PRO A 232 10.48 -9.96 -11.94
CA PRO A 232 11.47 -9.50 -10.98
C PRO A 232 12.91 -9.50 -11.55
N GLU A 233 13.18 -10.25 -12.62
CA GLU A 233 14.43 -10.18 -13.37
C GLU A 233 14.68 -8.78 -13.95
N LYS A 234 13.63 -8.07 -14.37
CA LYS A 234 13.78 -6.71 -14.92
C LYS A 234 14.27 -5.76 -13.85
N ILE A 235 13.80 -5.90 -12.62
CA ILE A 235 14.21 -5.08 -11.48
C ILE A 235 15.71 -5.26 -11.23
N ILE A 236 16.16 -6.51 -11.10
CA ILE A 236 17.55 -6.79 -10.73
C ILE A 236 18.54 -6.55 -11.89
N ILE A 237 18.12 -6.70 -13.15
CA ILE A 237 18.93 -6.35 -14.33
C ILE A 237 19.21 -4.84 -14.35
N GLN A 238 18.25 -4.00 -13.96
CA GLN A 238 18.44 -2.54 -13.82
C GLN A 238 19.43 -2.17 -12.72
N LEU A 239 19.65 -3.08 -11.77
CA LEU A 239 20.65 -2.99 -10.72
C LEU A 239 22.01 -3.59 -11.13
N GLY A 240 22.12 -4.15 -12.33
CA GLY A 240 23.34 -4.76 -12.85
C GLY A 240 23.61 -6.17 -12.30
N ALA A 241 22.60 -6.80 -11.69
CA ALA A 241 22.64 -8.19 -11.27
C ALA A 241 22.15 -9.12 -12.38
N THR A 242 22.39 -10.42 -12.22
CA THR A 242 21.92 -11.46 -13.15
C THR A 242 20.85 -12.32 -12.48
N PRO A 243 19.93 -12.96 -13.23
CA PRO A 243 18.88 -13.82 -12.67
C PRO A 243 19.40 -14.94 -11.77
N GLU A 244 20.64 -15.40 -11.94
CA GLU A 244 21.29 -16.36 -11.06
C GLU A 244 21.55 -15.82 -9.63
N ALA A 245 21.31 -14.52 -9.40
CA ALA A 245 21.27 -13.95 -8.06
C ALA A 245 20.07 -14.46 -7.25
N PHE A 246 19.02 -14.98 -7.85
CA PHE A 246 17.90 -15.55 -7.09
C PHE A 246 18.21 -16.96 -6.56
N ARG A 247 17.77 -17.26 -5.34
CA ARG A 247 17.76 -18.63 -4.79
C ARG A 247 16.75 -19.50 -5.53
N ASN A 248 15.52 -19.00 -5.64
CA ASN A 248 14.36 -19.72 -6.19
C ASN A 248 13.52 -18.76 -7.04
N PHE A 249 14.05 -18.41 -8.21
CA PHE A 249 13.47 -17.39 -9.09
C PHE A 249 12.03 -17.68 -9.51
N ASP A 250 11.77 -18.89 -10.00
CA ASP A 250 10.43 -19.28 -10.48
C ASP A 250 9.41 -19.23 -9.32
N LEU A 251 9.77 -19.75 -8.15
CA LEU A 251 8.91 -19.72 -6.97
C LEU A 251 8.63 -18.29 -6.48
N SER A 252 9.62 -17.40 -6.53
CA SER A 252 9.44 -15.99 -6.19
C SER A 252 8.46 -15.31 -7.15
N LYS A 253 8.59 -15.60 -8.44
CA LYS A 253 7.71 -15.06 -9.48
C LYS A 253 6.27 -15.56 -9.31
N ASP A 254 6.10 -16.84 -9.02
CA ASP A 254 4.79 -17.45 -8.79
C ASP A 254 4.14 -16.86 -7.54
N SER A 255 4.90 -16.69 -6.45
CA SER A 255 4.41 -16.05 -5.21
C SER A 255 3.96 -14.61 -5.44
N ILE A 256 4.77 -13.81 -6.15
CA ILE A 256 4.41 -12.41 -6.48
C ILE A 256 3.17 -12.36 -7.38
N SER A 257 3.04 -13.28 -8.34
CA SER A 257 1.88 -13.33 -9.23
C SER A 257 0.63 -13.64 -8.45
N PHE A 258 0.70 -14.61 -7.55
CA PHE A 258 -0.38 -14.99 -6.66
C PHE A 258 -0.82 -13.84 -5.75
N ILE A 259 0.13 -13.22 -5.03
CA ILE A 259 -0.16 -12.04 -4.19
C ILE A 259 -0.77 -10.90 -5.02
N ALA A 260 -0.28 -10.65 -6.23
CA ALA A 260 -0.85 -9.63 -7.10
C ALA A 260 -2.30 -9.93 -7.50
N ASP A 261 -2.63 -11.20 -7.77
CA ASP A 261 -4.00 -11.61 -8.10
C ASP A 261 -4.94 -11.49 -6.87
N GLU A 262 -4.46 -11.76 -5.66
CA GLU A 262 -5.24 -11.57 -4.42
C GLU A 262 -5.43 -10.11 -4.04
N VAL A 263 -4.38 -9.27 -4.19
CA VAL A 263 -4.50 -7.82 -3.97
C VAL A 263 -5.52 -7.18 -4.92
N GLU A 264 -5.58 -7.64 -6.17
CA GLU A 264 -6.56 -7.15 -7.14
C GLU A 264 -8.00 -7.40 -6.70
N LYS A 265 -8.25 -8.50 -5.97
CA LYS A 265 -9.56 -8.90 -5.46
C LYS A 265 -10.02 -8.14 -4.21
N ILE A 266 -9.13 -7.42 -3.50
CA ILE A 266 -9.52 -6.64 -2.32
C ILE A 266 -10.68 -5.70 -2.68
N ASP A 267 -11.78 -5.76 -1.94
CA ASP A 267 -12.91 -4.85 -2.10
C ASP A 267 -13.55 -4.52 -0.73
N PHE A 268 -14.63 -3.77 -0.72
CA PHE A 268 -15.39 -3.51 0.50
C PHE A 268 -16.27 -4.69 0.86
N ILE A 269 -16.08 -5.22 2.07
CA ILE A 269 -16.91 -6.27 2.66
C ILE A 269 -18.22 -5.65 3.15
N ASP A 270 -19.33 -6.23 2.73
CA ASP A 270 -20.67 -5.72 3.03
C ASP A 270 -20.92 -5.66 4.55
N GLY A 271 -21.32 -4.47 5.02
CA GLY A 271 -21.61 -4.25 6.44
C GLY A 271 -20.39 -3.95 7.33
N LYS A 272 -19.17 -3.95 6.78
CA LYS A 272 -17.97 -3.44 7.46
C LYS A 272 -17.67 -1.99 7.08
N ASP A 273 -16.90 -1.32 7.94
CA ASP A 273 -16.30 -0.03 7.59
C ASP A 273 -15.27 -0.23 6.46
N ARG A 274 -15.15 0.75 5.55
CA ARG A 274 -14.30 0.61 4.35
C ARG A 274 -12.83 0.51 4.69
N GLU A 275 -12.37 1.31 5.64
CA GLU A 275 -10.98 1.28 6.09
C GLU A 275 -10.72 -0.05 6.79
N LEU A 276 -11.60 -0.45 7.70
CA LEU A 276 -11.47 -1.73 8.40
C LEU A 276 -11.44 -2.93 7.44
N SER A 277 -12.34 -2.94 6.45
CA SER A 277 -12.41 -3.97 5.40
C SER A 277 -11.08 -4.14 4.65
N ILE A 278 -10.45 -3.02 4.27
CA ILE A 278 -9.17 -3.05 3.55
C ILE A 278 -8.04 -3.47 4.48
N ARG A 279 -7.98 -2.92 5.71
CA ARG A 279 -6.92 -3.25 6.68
C ARG A 279 -6.91 -4.75 7.01
N GLU A 280 -8.07 -5.35 7.26
CA GLU A 280 -8.17 -6.78 7.59
C GLU A 280 -7.77 -7.68 6.41
N GLN A 281 -8.17 -7.33 5.18
CA GLN A 281 -7.76 -8.10 3.99
C GLN A 281 -6.27 -7.95 3.69
N SER A 282 -5.71 -6.74 3.82
CA SER A 282 -4.27 -6.50 3.69
C SER A 282 -3.49 -7.36 4.68
N LYS A 283 -3.96 -7.45 5.94
CA LYS A 283 -3.34 -8.27 6.98
C LYS A 283 -3.34 -9.76 6.64
N VAL A 284 -4.40 -10.29 6.04
CA VAL A 284 -4.43 -11.68 5.57
C VAL A 284 -3.40 -11.89 4.45
N ILE A 285 -3.30 -10.94 3.51
CA ILE A 285 -2.31 -10.99 2.42
C ILE A 285 -0.88 -10.88 2.96
N ASP A 286 -0.64 -10.08 3.99
CA ASP A 286 0.66 -9.97 4.65
C ASP A 286 1.10 -11.31 5.23
N LEU A 287 0.22 -11.97 5.96
CA LEU A 287 0.49 -13.27 6.58
C LEU A 287 0.69 -14.37 5.52
N MET A 288 -0.05 -14.30 4.41
CA MET A 288 0.20 -15.15 3.25
C MET A 288 1.58 -14.92 2.63
N SER A 289 2.00 -13.65 2.49
CA SER A 289 3.32 -13.29 1.99
C SER A 289 4.43 -13.86 2.86
N GLU A 290 4.30 -13.75 4.19
CA GLU A 290 5.26 -14.33 5.13
C GLU A 290 5.39 -15.84 4.98
N GLU A 291 4.28 -16.55 4.78
CA GLU A 291 4.31 -18.00 4.57
C GLU A 291 4.96 -18.35 3.22
N PHE A 292 4.70 -17.58 2.15
CA PHE A 292 5.45 -17.72 0.90
C PHE A 292 6.95 -17.50 1.09
N GLU A 293 7.35 -16.46 1.82
CA GLU A 293 8.76 -16.19 2.12
C GLU A 293 9.41 -17.34 2.88
N ARG A 294 8.70 -17.97 3.84
CA ARG A 294 9.16 -19.19 4.51
C ARG A 294 9.34 -20.33 3.51
N PHE A 295 8.39 -20.56 2.60
CA PHE A 295 8.52 -21.58 1.56
C PHE A 295 9.72 -21.34 0.64
N VAL A 296 9.94 -20.10 0.21
CA VAL A 296 11.04 -19.81 -0.69
C VAL A 296 12.40 -19.94 0.02
N ARG A 297 12.44 -19.70 1.35
CA ARG A 297 13.64 -19.84 2.18
C ARG A 297 13.98 -21.30 2.53
N ASP A 298 13.01 -22.12 2.88
CA ASP A 298 13.22 -23.50 3.34
C ASP A 298 13.09 -24.53 2.20
N GLU A 299 14.17 -24.68 1.40
CA GLU A 299 14.30 -25.65 0.28
C GLU A 299 13.96 -27.13 0.61
N ASN A 300 13.72 -27.48 1.88
CA ASN A 300 13.58 -28.88 2.33
C ASN A 300 12.25 -29.22 3.00
N ASP A 301 11.28 -28.29 3.11
CA ASP A 301 9.95 -28.71 3.54
C ASP A 301 9.16 -29.22 2.32
N GLU A 302 9.39 -30.49 1.95
CA GLU A 302 8.77 -31.19 0.80
C GLU A 302 7.23 -31.29 0.85
N ASN A 303 6.55 -30.58 1.75
CA ASN A 303 5.18 -30.90 2.13
C ASN A 303 4.13 -29.85 1.75
N LEU A 304 4.53 -28.65 1.31
CA LEU A 304 3.60 -27.60 0.92
C LEU A 304 4.15 -26.82 -0.27
N SER A 305 3.27 -26.54 -1.22
CA SER A 305 3.51 -25.79 -2.44
C SER A 305 2.64 -24.53 -2.51
N ILE A 306 2.95 -23.62 -3.43
CA ILE A 306 2.06 -22.46 -3.70
C ILE A 306 0.65 -22.92 -4.05
N GLU A 307 0.54 -24.02 -4.81
CA GLU A 307 -0.74 -24.63 -5.17
C GLU A 307 -1.51 -25.09 -3.92
N ASP A 308 -0.82 -25.60 -2.89
CA ASP A 308 -1.47 -26.02 -1.64
C ASP A 308 -2.03 -24.82 -0.85
N ILE A 309 -1.32 -23.69 -0.85
CA ILE A 309 -1.82 -22.45 -0.24
C ILE A 309 -3.02 -21.90 -1.02
N GLU A 310 -2.96 -21.91 -2.35
CA GLU A 310 -4.06 -21.50 -3.22
C GLU A 310 -5.31 -22.33 -2.96
N LYS A 311 -5.18 -23.66 -2.91
CA LYS A 311 -6.28 -24.58 -2.58
C LYS A 311 -6.86 -24.29 -1.21
N ASN A 312 -6.01 -24.07 -0.20
CA ASN A 312 -6.44 -23.72 1.14
C ASN A 312 -7.25 -22.41 1.16
N LEU A 313 -6.80 -21.38 0.44
CA LEU A 313 -7.53 -20.13 0.29
C LEU A 313 -8.89 -20.34 -0.38
N ILE A 314 -8.95 -21.15 -1.45
CA ILE A 314 -10.21 -21.48 -2.12
C ILE A 314 -11.21 -22.14 -1.16
N VAL A 315 -10.76 -23.07 -0.32
CA VAL A 315 -11.61 -23.75 0.67
C VAL A 315 -12.18 -22.77 1.70
N PHE A 316 -11.46 -21.70 2.03
CA PHE A 316 -11.93 -20.66 2.97
C PHE A 316 -12.68 -19.50 2.32
N GLY A 317 -13.06 -19.59 1.05
CA GLY A 317 -13.75 -18.50 0.35
C GLY A 317 -12.84 -17.34 -0.04
N GLY A 318 -11.52 -17.57 -0.11
CA GLY A 318 -10.52 -16.55 -0.41
C GLY A 318 -10.17 -15.66 0.78
N VAL A 319 -9.54 -14.52 0.49
CA VAL A 319 -9.12 -13.55 1.52
C VAL A 319 -10.32 -12.98 2.29
N GLU A 320 -11.42 -12.68 1.60
CA GLU A 320 -12.66 -12.19 2.21
C GLU A 320 -13.25 -13.19 3.21
N GLY A 321 -13.39 -14.46 2.82
CA GLY A 321 -13.94 -15.49 3.72
C GLY A 321 -13.06 -15.77 4.94
N ILE A 322 -11.74 -15.63 4.82
CA ILE A 322 -10.83 -15.66 5.98
C ILE A 322 -11.09 -14.46 6.91
N VAL A 323 -11.26 -13.26 6.36
CA VAL A 323 -11.53 -12.03 7.14
C VAL A 323 -12.88 -12.09 7.87
N GLU A 324 -13.90 -12.73 7.29
CA GLU A 324 -15.19 -12.93 7.97
C GLU A 324 -15.11 -13.92 9.14
N LYS A 325 -14.14 -14.83 9.11
CA LYS A 325 -13.95 -15.88 10.12
C LYS A 325 -13.03 -15.49 11.27
N ILE A 326 -12.21 -14.45 11.09
CA ILE A 326 -11.26 -13.98 12.09
C ILE A 326 -11.79 -12.73 12.78
N ASP A 327 -11.71 -12.74 14.11
CA ASP A 327 -11.84 -11.53 14.91
C ASP A 327 -10.44 -10.92 15.11
N PHE A 328 -10.17 -9.77 14.51
CA PHE A 328 -8.85 -9.13 14.55
C PHE A 328 -8.62 -8.29 15.82
N ASP A 329 -9.61 -8.15 16.72
CA ASP A 329 -9.55 -7.26 17.89
C ASP A 329 -8.76 -7.81 19.11
N GLU A 330 -8.35 -9.08 19.14
CA GLU A 330 -7.52 -9.64 20.23
C GLU A 330 -6.57 -10.73 19.72
N LYS A 331 -5.25 -10.67 20.05
CA LYS A 331 -4.32 -11.81 20.27
C LYS A 331 -4.39 -13.05 19.34
N ASN A 332 -4.93 -12.92 18.14
CA ASN A 332 -5.31 -14.04 17.28
C ASN A 332 -4.25 -14.36 16.22
N SER A 333 -3.00 -13.93 16.38
CA SER A 333 -1.89 -14.45 15.54
C SER A 333 -1.90 -15.98 15.53
N ASP A 334 -2.18 -16.60 16.69
CA ASP A 334 -2.29 -18.06 16.85
C ASP A 334 -3.39 -18.69 15.96
N LEU A 335 -4.48 -17.98 15.67
CA LEU A 335 -5.57 -18.44 14.80
C LEU A 335 -5.19 -18.30 13.34
N ILE A 336 -4.48 -17.24 12.95
CA ILE A 336 -4.05 -17.04 11.56
C ILE A 336 -2.86 -17.93 11.20
N ASP A 337 -1.92 -18.09 12.12
CA ASP A 337 -0.88 -19.12 12.05
C ASP A 337 -1.50 -20.52 11.90
N SER A 338 -2.72 -20.74 12.41
CA SER A 338 -3.44 -21.99 12.20
C SER A 338 -3.96 -22.14 10.76
N PHE A 339 -4.51 -21.09 10.14
CA PHE A 339 -5.01 -21.13 8.75
C PHE A 339 -3.93 -21.54 7.75
N PHE A 340 -2.71 -21.05 7.97
CA PHE A 340 -1.55 -21.40 7.15
C PHE A 340 -0.66 -22.47 7.80
N SER A 341 -1.11 -23.07 8.91
CA SER A 341 -0.40 -24.18 9.50
C SER A 341 -0.46 -25.38 8.58
N LYS A 342 0.65 -26.08 8.51
CA LYS A 342 0.83 -27.24 7.64
C LYS A 342 -0.24 -28.32 7.76
N ASP A 343 -0.67 -28.61 8.98
CA ASP A 343 -1.67 -29.66 9.22
C ASP A 343 -3.03 -29.24 8.64
N ILE A 344 -3.41 -27.97 8.81
CA ILE A 344 -4.68 -27.42 8.31
C ILE A 344 -4.65 -27.28 6.78
N VAL A 345 -3.56 -26.74 6.22
CA VAL A 345 -3.43 -26.61 4.76
C VAL A 345 -3.55 -27.98 4.09
N LYS A 346 -2.92 -29.02 4.65
CA LYS A 346 -2.99 -30.36 4.09
C LYS A 346 -4.40 -30.96 4.15
N GLU A 347 -5.08 -30.83 5.29
CA GLU A 347 -6.47 -31.30 5.46
C GLU A 347 -7.42 -30.62 4.45
N ASN A 348 -7.23 -29.33 4.21
CA ASN A 348 -8.03 -28.57 3.26
C ASN A 348 -7.68 -28.88 1.81
N VAL A 349 -6.41 -29.15 1.48
CA VAL A 349 -6.01 -29.62 0.14
C VAL A 349 -6.66 -30.96 -0.19
N ASP A 350 -6.64 -31.91 0.75
CA ASP A 350 -7.31 -33.21 0.57
C ASP A 350 -8.81 -33.00 0.33
N SER A 351 -9.44 -32.07 1.06
CA SER A 351 -10.84 -31.70 0.90
C SER A 351 -11.12 -31.08 -0.48
N TYR A 352 -10.27 -30.15 -0.92
CA TYR A 352 -10.36 -29.51 -2.22
C TYR A 352 -10.27 -30.52 -3.37
N ASP A 353 -9.27 -31.42 -3.34
CA ASP A 353 -9.06 -32.41 -4.39
C ASP A 353 -10.28 -33.36 -4.49
N ILE A 354 -10.88 -33.73 -3.35
CA ILE A 354 -12.13 -34.50 -3.32
C ILE A 354 -13.26 -33.73 -4.01
N LEU A 355 -13.46 -32.44 -3.68
CA LEU A 355 -14.51 -31.62 -4.27
C LEU A 355 -14.35 -31.45 -5.79
N LYS A 356 -13.10 -31.27 -6.25
CA LYS A 356 -12.77 -31.26 -7.68
C LYS A 356 -13.07 -32.60 -8.36
N ASP A 357 -12.79 -33.73 -7.70
CA ASP A 357 -13.12 -35.08 -8.21
C ASP A 357 -14.63 -35.30 -8.36
N PHE A 358 -15.44 -34.62 -7.54
CA PHE A 358 -16.90 -34.58 -7.71
C PHE A 358 -17.37 -33.56 -8.79
N GLY A 359 -16.45 -32.87 -9.44
CA GLY A 359 -16.68 -31.95 -10.54
C GLY A 359 -17.30 -30.63 -10.11
N LEU A 360 -16.88 -30.09 -8.97
CA LEU A 360 -17.13 -28.70 -8.58
C LEU A 360 -16.04 -27.80 -9.17
N GLU A 361 -16.40 -26.59 -9.57
CA GLU A 361 -15.43 -25.56 -10.00
C GLU A 361 -14.88 -24.78 -8.80
N ASP A 362 -13.82 -23.99 -8.99
CA ASP A 362 -13.21 -23.24 -7.88
C ASP A 362 -14.20 -22.23 -7.29
N ASP A 363 -14.99 -21.59 -8.15
CA ASP A 363 -16.03 -20.67 -7.71
C ASP A 363 -17.10 -21.41 -6.90
N ASP A 364 -17.53 -22.60 -7.32
CA ASP A 364 -18.48 -23.40 -6.53
C ASP A 364 -17.91 -23.68 -5.14
N ILE A 365 -16.65 -24.10 -5.06
CA ILE A 365 -15.98 -24.44 -3.80
C ILE A 365 -15.89 -23.22 -2.88
N ARG A 366 -15.57 -22.04 -3.40
CA ARG A 366 -15.53 -20.80 -2.61
C ARG A 366 -16.86 -20.46 -1.95
N HIS A 367 -17.98 -20.71 -2.64
CA HIS A 367 -19.32 -20.39 -2.14
C HIS A 367 -19.94 -21.50 -1.26
N ILE A 368 -19.27 -22.64 -1.08
CA ILE A 368 -19.76 -23.70 -0.19
C ILE A 368 -19.89 -23.19 1.25
N ASP A 369 -19.00 -22.28 1.63
CA ASP A 369 -18.79 -21.79 2.99
C ASP A 369 -19.78 -20.66 3.39
N GLU A 370 -20.38 -19.98 2.42
CA GLU A 370 -21.44 -18.96 2.64
C GLU A 370 -22.75 -19.56 3.21
N HIS A 371 -22.79 -20.87 3.40
CA HIS A 371 -23.95 -21.58 3.93
C HIS A 371 -23.59 -22.25 5.26
N GLU A 372 -23.97 -21.60 6.37
CA GLU A 372 -23.88 -22.09 7.78
C GLU A 372 -24.39 -23.53 8.01
N ASP A 373 -25.11 -24.09 7.03
CA ASP A 373 -25.67 -25.44 7.08
C ASP A 373 -24.69 -26.56 6.64
N ILE A 374 -23.54 -26.23 6.05
CA ILE A 374 -22.56 -27.22 5.58
C ILE A 374 -21.22 -27.03 6.30
N ASP A 375 -21.12 -27.63 7.48
CA ASP A 375 -19.94 -27.58 8.35
C ASP A 375 -18.84 -28.53 7.82
N PHE A 376 -18.21 -28.18 6.69
CA PHE A 376 -17.17 -28.99 6.05
C PHE A 376 -15.91 -29.13 6.90
N ILE A 377 -15.59 -28.11 7.71
CA ILE A 377 -14.47 -28.13 8.67
C ILE A 377 -14.65 -29.28 9.69
N ASN A 378 -15.87 -29.77 9.90
CA ASN A 378 -16.17 -30.90 10.79
C ASN A 378 -16.53 -32.20 10.04
N LEU A 379 -16.57 -32.21 8.70
CA LEU A 379 -16.68 -33.44 7.92
C LEU A 379 -15.30 -34.10 7.93
N ASN A 380 -15.09 -35.00 8.88
CA ASN A 380 -13.95 -35.91 8.86
C ASN A 380 -14.06 -36.78 7.59
N LEU A 381 -13.47 -36.34 6.48
CA LEU A 381 -13.59 -36.98 5.16
C LEU A 381 -13.00 -38.38 5.13
N GLU A 382 -12.14 -38.73 6.11
CA GLU A 382 -11.69 -40.11 6.33
C GLU A 382 -12.82 -41.05 6.81
N GLU A 383 -13.87 -40.51 7.45
CA GLU A 383 -14.98 -41.28 8.05
C GLU A 383 -16.31 -41.15 7.31
N ALA A 384 -16.45 -40.16 6.41
CA ALA A 384 -17.66 -39.96 5.61
C ALA A 384 -17.73 -40.98 4.45
N ASP A 385 -18.86 -41.70 4.33
CA ASP A 385 -19.06 -42.64 3.21
C ASP A 385 -19.33 -41.86 1.91
N ILE A 386 -18.88 -42.40 0.76
CA ILE A 386 -18.92 -41.75 -0.57
C ILE A 386 -20.35 -41.30 -0.92
N GLU A 387 -21.35 -42.05 -0.48
CA GLU A 387 -22.77 -41.74 -0.71
C GLU A 387 -23.20 -40.44 0.02
N GLN A 388 -22.66 -40.19 1.21
CA GLN A 388 -22.96 -38.99 2.00
C GLN A 388 -22.28 -37.74 1.41
N ILE A 389 -21.04 -37.89 0.92
CA ILE A 389 -20.32 -36.82 0.23
C ILE A 389 -20.99 -36.50 -1.10
N SER A 390 -21.36 -37.53 -1.87
CA SER A 390 -22.07 -37.36 -3.15
C SER A 390 -23.43 -36.67 -2.96
N ASP A 391 -24.16 -36.98 -1.89
CA ASP A 391 -25.46 -36.35 -1.59
C ASP A 391 -25.30 -34.87 -1.21
N GLU A 392 -24.26 -34.50 -0.43
CA GLU A 392 -23.98 -33.09 -0.11
C GLU A 392 -23.49 -32.31 -1.34
N VAL A 393 -22.60 -32.88 -2.15
CA VAL A 393 -22.16 -32.25 -3.40
C VAL A 393 -23.33 -32.07 -4.37
N GLN A 394 -24.24 -33.04 -4.45
CA GLN A 394 -25.43 -32.87 -5.28
C GLN A 394 -26.35 -31.77 -4.74
N LYS A 395 -26.49 -31.60 -3.42
CA LYS A 395 -27.24 -30.46 -2.85
C LYS A 395 -26.61 -29.11 -3.19
N ILE A 396 -25.29 -29.04 -3.23
CA ILE A 396 -24.55 -27.83 -3.67
C ILE A 396 -24.84 -27.56 -5.14
N LYS A 397 -24.67 -28.56 -6.02
CA LYS A 397 -24.97 -28.44 -7.46
C LYS A 397 -26.44 -28.08 -7.73
N ASP A 398 -27.35 -28.61 -6.95
CA ASP A 398 -28.78 -28.31 -7.07
C ASP A 398 -29.12 -26.89 -6.57
N ARG A 399 -28.30 -26.31 -5.68
CA ARG A 399 -28.43 -24.92 -5.20
C ARG A 399 -27.81 -23.91 -6.17
N PHE A 400 -26.74 -24.30 -6.88
CA PHE A 400 -26.08 -23.52 -7.93
C PHE A 400 -26.29 -24.18 -9.29
N PRO A 401 -27.52 -24.21 -9.84
CA PRO A 401 -27.72 -24.74 -11.17
C PRO A 401 -26.90 -23.89 -12.14
N GLU A 402 -26.03 -24.54 -12.93
CA GLU A 402 -25.30 -23.92 -14.04
C GLU A 402 -26.22 -22.90 -14.71
N ILE A 403 -25.84 -21.62 -14.70
CA ILE A 403 -26.50 -20.63 -15.53
C ILE A 403 -26.39 -21.21 -16.93
N PRO A 404 -27.49 -21.61 -17.59
CA PRO A 404 -27.38 -22.26 -18.87
C PRO A 404 -26.63 -21.30 -19.77
N GLU A 405 -25.53 -21.76 -20.38
CA GLU A 405 -24.87 -21.04 -21.46
C GLU A 405 -25.99 -20.65 -22.41
N THR A 406 -26.35 -19.37 -22.41
CA THR A 406 -27.31 -18.88 -23.38
C THR A 406 -26.56 -18.90 -24.69
N GLU A 407 -26.63 -20.02 -25.41
CA GLU A 407 -26.50 -20.01 -26.85
C GLU A 407 -27.37 -18.85 -27.34
N ASP A 408 -26.70 -17.87 -27.95
CA ASP A 408 -27.26 -16.68 -28.59
C ASP A 408 -28.67 -16.92 -29.14
N SER A 409 -29.66 -16.61 -28.32
CA SER A 409 -31.03 -16.39 -28.75
C SER A 409 -31.56 -15.21 -27.98
N PHE A 410 -30.87 -14.08 -28.15
CA PHE A 410 -31.57 -12.80 -28.09
C PHE A 410 -32.86 -12.94 -28.90
N PRO A 411 -34.04 -12.68 -28.34
CA PRO A 411 -35.22 -12.51 -29.17
C PRO A 411 -34.86 -11.39 -30.15
N GLU A 412 -34.89 -11.68 -31.46
CA GLU A 412 -34.71 -10.66 -32.49
C GLU A 412 -35.60 -9.47 -32.11
N LEU A 413 -34.98 -8.37 -31.67
CA LEU A 413 -35.69 -7.11 -31.54
C LEU A 413 -36.33 -6.86 -32.91
N PRO A 414 -37.64 -6.54 -32.97
CA PRO A 414 -38.31 -6.33 -34.24
C PRO A 414 -37.52 -5.27 -35.02
N ARG A 415 -37.04 -5.64 -36.21
CA ARG A 415 -36.39 -4.68 -37.10
C ARG A 415 -37.38 -3.53 -37.32
N PRO A 416 -36.98 -2.28 -37.11
CA PRO A 416 -37.87 -1.15 -37.37
C PRO A 416 -38.29 -1.22 -38.83
N THR A 417 -39.59 -1.03 -39.05
CA THR A 417 -40.12 -1.01 -40.41
C THR A 417 -39.66 0.27 -41.10
N GLU A 418 -39.60 0.27 -42.43
CA GLU A 418 -39.27 1.47 -43.25
C GLU A 418 -40.16 2.70 -42.95
N GLU A 419 -41.22 2.53 -42.15
CA GLU A 419 -42.14 3.58 -41.72
C GLU A 419 -41.71 4.28 -40.41
N ASP A 420 -40.75 3.71 -39.66
CA ASP A 420 -40.25 4.26 -38.38
C ASP A 420 -39.06 5.21 -38.53
N LEU A 421 -38.52 5.37 -39.74
CA LEU A 421 -37.33 6.20 -40.03
C LEU A 421 -37.65 7.64 -40.46
N ASP A 422 -38.91 8.05 -40.53
CA ASP A 422 -39.29 9.34 -41.15
C ASP A 422 -39.60 10.47 -40.14
N ASN A 423 -39.15 10.36 -38.88
CA ASN A 423 -39.40 11.44 -37.90
C ASN A 423 -38.39 11.50 -36.74
N THR A 424 -37.10 11.73 -37.03
CA THR A 424 -36.19 12.36 -36.07
C THR A 424 -35.18 13.24 -36.80
N PHE A 425 -35.32 14.56 -36.65
CA PHE A 425 -34.29 15.53 -36.97
C PHE A 425 -33.11 15.32 -36.02
N TYR A 426 -31.99 14.79 -36.53
CA TYR A 426 -30.67 14.93 -35.90
C TYR A 426 -29.93 16.06 -36.61
N THR A 427 -29.38 16.98 -35.82
CA THR A 427 -28.49 18.06 -36.25
C THR A 427 -27.10 17.52 -36.56
N GLU A 428 -26.41 18.11 -37.54
CA GLU A 428 -25.13 17.69 -38.15
C GLU A 428 -23.88 17.60 -37.22
N GLU A 429 -24.00 17.35 -35.91
CA GLU A 429 -22.85 17.34 -34.99
C GLU A 429 -22.47 15.97 -34.40
N GLU A 430 -23.20 14.89 -34.69
CA GLU A 430 -22.99 13.58 -34.04
C GLU A 430 -22.49 12.43 -34.96
N GLU A 431 -22.15 12.69 -36.23
CA GLU A 431 -21.61 11.64 -37.13
C GLU A 431 -20.10 11.37 -37.01
N SER A 432 -19.39 11.93 -36.03
CA SER A 432 -17.92 11.79 -35.92
C SER A 432 -17.40 10.89 -34.80
N ARG A 433 -18.24 10.09 -34.13
CA ARG A 433 -17.80 9.24 -33.00
C ARG A 433 -17.97 7.73 -33.12
N ILE A 434 -18.32 7.20 -34.29
CA ILE A 434 -18.33 5.75 -34.51
C ILE A 434 -17.42 5.42 -35.68
N LEU A 435 -16.11 5.37 -35.41
CA LEU A 435 -15.07 4.60 -36.11
C LEU A 435 -13.71 4.93 -35.48
N TYR A 436 -13.36 4.24 -34.39
CA TYR A 436 -12.05 3.62 -34.13
C TYR A 436 -12.16 2.63 -32.98
#